data_AF-A0A1C6JGZ2-F1
#
_entry.id   AF-A0A1C6JGZ2-F1
#
_cell.length_a   1.000
_cell.length_b   1.000
_cell.length_c   1.000
_cell.angle_alpha   90.00
_cell.angle_beta   90.00
_cell.angle_gamma   90.00
#
_symmetry.space_group_name_H-M   'P 1'
#
loop_
_entity.id
_entity.type
_entity.pdbx_description
1 polymer ?
#
loop_
_entity_poly.entity_id
_entity_poly.type
_entity_poly.pdbx_seq_one_letter_code
_entity_poly.pdbx_strand_id
1 'polypeptide(L)'
;MKKTTSFHLEEDILNEIESYKKEYNLSSRNVALERMLLERRFLINSPIQKEVAVPVEVKVKEEKKNSILKKSINKSFDDMAD
;
A
#
# COMPACT_ATOMS: atom_id res chain seq x y z
N MET A 1 -23.98 7.15 -16.42
CA MET A 1 -23.69 8.00 -17.59
C MET A 1 -22.44 8.82 -17.27
N LYS A 2 -21.39 8.76 -18.10
CA LYS A 2 -20.18 9.58 -17.88
C LYS A 2 -20.46 11.02 -18.33
N LYS A 3 -20.02 12.01 -17.53
CA LYS A 3 -20.05 13.43 -17.90
C LYS A 3 -18.66 13.84 -18.34
N THR A 4 -18.56 14.61 -19.42
CA THR A 4 -17.29 15.09 -19.96
C THR A 4 -17.20 16.60 -19.73
N THR A 5 -16.05 17.04 -19.24
CA THR A 5 -15.73 18.46 -19.05
C THR A 5 -14.30 18.69 -19.53
N SER A 6 -14.01 19.90 -20.01
CA SER A 6 -12.68 20.30 -20.47
C SER A 6 -12.07 21.27 -19.47
N PHE A 7 -10.77 21.16 -19.23
CA PHE A 7 -10.00 22.00 -18.32
C PHE A 7 -8.62 22.28 -18.92
N HIS A 8 -8.03 23.41 -18.52
CA HIS A 8 -6.64 23.73 -18.82
C HIS A 8 -5.79 23.29 -17.63
N LEU A 9 -4.70 22.58 -17.88
CA LEU A 9 -3.73 22.17 -16.86
C LEU A 9 -2.40 22.84 -17.12
N GLU A 10 -1.63 23.00 -16.05
CA GLU A 10 -0.20 23.25 -16.14
C GLU A 10 0.51 22.03 -16.76
N GLU A 11 1.63 22.29 -17.44
CA GLU A 11 2.35 21.28 -18.22
C GLU A 11 2.95 20.17 -17.34
N ASP A 12 3.44 20.53 -16.16
CA ASP A 12 3.97 19.61 -15.16
C ASP A 12 2.92 18.60 -14.68
N ILE A 13 1.70 19.06 -14.39
CA ILE A 13 0.57 18.20 -14.01
C ILE A 13 0.20 17.28 -15.17
N LEU A 14 0.20 17.79 -16.40
CA LEU A 14 -0.07 16.95 -17.57
C LEU A 14 1.00 15.85 -17.72
N ASN A 15 2.27 16.19 -17.52
CA ASN A 15 3.39 15.25 -17.57
C ASN A 15 3.32 14.20 -16.45
N GLU A 16 2.87 14.59 -15.25
CA GLU A 16 2.63 13.67 -14.14
C GLU A 16 1.53 12.65 -14.50
N ILE A 17 0.40 13.12 -15.06
CA ILE A 17 -0.70 12.24 -15.51
C ILE A 17 -0.23 11.28 -16.60
N GLU A 18 0.59 11.75 -17.55
CA GLU A 18 1.14 10.88 -18.60
C GLU A 18 2.12 9.84 -18.06
N SER A 19 2.93 10.22 -17.08
CA SER A 19 3.88 9.32 -16.42
C SER A 19 3.13 8.24 -15.64
N TYR A 20 2.14 8.63 -14.83
CA TYR A 20 1.28 7.69 -14.10
C TYR A 20 0.52 6.75 -15.05
N LYS A 21 -0.01 7.27 -16.17
CA LYS A 21 -0.66 6.45 -17.19
C LYS A 21 0.28 5.35 -17.71
N LYS A 22 1.55 5.68 -17.97
CA LYS A 22 2.57 4.72 -18.46
C LYS A 22 2.94 3.71 -17.38
N GLU A 23 3.21 4.17 -16.16
CA GLU A 23 3.59 3.34 -15.02
C GLU A 23 2.53 2.24 -14.74
N TYR A 24 1.25 2.61 -14.76
CA TYR A 24 0.14 1.71 -14.47
C TYR A 24 -0.53 1.11 -15.72
N ASN A 25 0.06 1.29 -16.91
CA ASN A 25 -0.44 0.79 -18.20
C ASN A 25 -1.94 1.09 -18.45
N LEU A 26 -2.35 2.34 -18.24
CA LEU A 26 -3.75 2.76 -18.31
C LEU A 26 -4.18 3.12 -19.74
N SER A 27 -5.46 2.85 -20.03
CA SER A 27 -6.03 3.02 -21.36
C SER A 27 -6.12 4.49 -21.81
N SER A 28 -6.36 5.43 -20.89
CA SER A 28 -6.51 6.85 -21.22
C SER A 28 -6.03 7.77 -20.10
N ARG A 29 -5.72 9.03 -20.45
CA ARG A 29 -5.38 10.07 -19.46
C ARG A 29 -6.52 10.32 -18.48
N ASN A 30 -7.77 10.25 -18.94
CA ASN A 30 -8.93 10.44 -18.07
C ASN A 30 -9.00 9.35 -16.99
N VAL A 31 -8.72 8.09 -17.36
CA VAL A 31 -8.68 6.97 -16.39
C VAL A 31 -7.53 7.15 -15.40
N ALA A 32 -6.36 7.63 -15.86
CA ALA A 32 -5.24 7.96 -14.98
C ALA A 32 -5.63 9.03 -13.95
N LEU A 33 -6.20 10.15 -14.41
CA LEU A 33 -6.66 11.23 -13.55
C LEU A 33 -7.76 10.79 -12.58
N GLU A 34 -8.73 9.99 -13.02
CA GLU A 34 -9.77 9.42 -12.15
C GLU A 34 -9.15 8.59 -11.01
N ARG A 35 -8.14 7.76 -11.30
CA ARG A 35 -7.43 6.94 -10.30
C ARG A 35 -6.60 7.78 -9.34
N MET A 36 -5.81 8.73 -9.85
CA MET A 36 -5.00 9.64 -9.03
C MET A 36 -5.89 10.42 -8.03
N LEU A 37 -7.05 10.91 -8.47
CA LEU A 37 -8.00 11.59 -7.58
C LEU A 37 -8.61 10.66 -6.52
N LEU A 38 -8.87 9.41 -6.87
CA LEU A 38 -9.40 8.42 -5.94
C LEU A 38 -8.38 8.07 -4.87
N GLU A 39 -7.13 7.82 -5.27
CA GLU A 39 -6.00 7.56 -4.36
C GLU A 39 -5.78 8.73 -3.40
N ARG A 40 -5.77 9.97 -3.92
CA ARG A 40 -5.65 11.17 -3.08
C ARG A 40 -6.78 11.28 -2.06
N ARG A 41 -8.04 11.01 -2.46
CA ARG A 41 -9.18 11.02 -1.53
C ARG A 41 -9.05 9.93 -0.48
N PHE A 42 -8.58 8.75 -0.87
CA PHE A 42 -8.33 7.66 0.07
C PHE A 42 -7.27 8.05 1.09
N LEU A 43 -6.16 8.66 0.67
CA LEU A 43 -5.10 9.13 1.58
C LEU A 43 -5.59 10.21 2.56
N ILE A 44 -6.44 11.13 2.11
CA ILE A 44 -7.00 12.19 2.97
C ILE A 44 -8.00 11.62 3.99
N ASN A 45 -8.86 10.69 3.57
CA ASN A 45 -9.96 10.18 4.38
C ASN A 45 -9.61 8.93 5.18
N SER A 46 -8.50 8.27 4.86
CA SER A 46 -8.02 7.16 5.66
C SER A 46 -7.67 7.72 7.04
N PRO A 47 -8.26 7.20 8.13
CA PRO A 47 -7.78 7.53 9.46
C PRO A 47 -6.34 7.06 9.46
N ILE A 48 -5.40 8.01 9.40
CA ILE A 48 -4.00 7.75 9.70
C ILE A 48 -4.07 7.01 11.01
N GLN A 49 -3.83 5.69 10.98
CA GLN A 49 -3.49 4.98 12.18
C GLN A 49 -2.26 5.74 12.61
N LYS A 50 -2.43 6.63 13.59
CA LYS A 50 -1.32 7.28 14.26
C LYS A 50 -0.54 6.09 14.77
N GLU A 51 0.48 5.68 14.02
CA GLU A 51 1.49 4.81 14.56
C GLU A 51 1.98 5.57 15.77
N VAL A 52 1.54 5.09 16.94
CA VAL A 52 2.05 5.53 18.22
C VAL A 52 3.54 5.38 18.06
N ALA A 53 4.26 6.50 18.02
CA ALA A 53 5.71 6.52 17.98
C ALA A 53 6.19 5.80 19.23
N VAL A 54 6.38 4.50 19.13
CA VAL A 54 7.14 3.74 20.11
C VAL A 54 8.57 4.23 19.92
N PRO A 55 9.18 4.90 20.91
CA PRO A 55 10.56 5.33 20.78
C PRO A 55 11.41 4.08 20.54
N VAL A 56 12.12 4.07 19.42
CA VAL A 56 13.09 3.03 19.08
C VAL A 56 14.23 3.13 20.08
N GLU A 57 14.11 2.43 21.22
CA GLU A 57 15.28 2.00 21.97
C GLU A 57 15.98 0.92 21.15
N VAL A 58 17.10 1.32 20.55
CA VAL A 58 18.10 0.38 20.03
C VAL A 58 18.62 -0.44 21.20
N LYS A 59 18.03 -1.62 21.42
CA LYS A 59 18.65 -2.72 22.17
C LYS A 59 18.43 -4.05 21.46
N VAL A 60 19.51 -4.49 20.83
CA VAL A 60 19.81 -5.86 20.41
C VAL A 60 19.18 -6.88 21.37
N LYS A 61 18.27 -7.72 20.85
CA LYS A 61 17.99 -9.09 21.33
C LYS A 61 17.14 -9.83 20.30
N GLU A 62 17.84 -10.29 19.26
CA GLU A 62 17.42 -11.46 18.48
C GLU A 62 17.23 -12.67 19.43
N GLU A 63 16.47 -13.68 18.95
CA GLU A 63 16.43 -15.08 19.40
C GLU A 63 15.18 -15.64 20.14
N LYS A 64 14.22 -14.88 20.68
CA LYS A 64 13.10 -15.52 21.41
C LYS A 64 11.82 -15.88 20.63
N LYS A 65 11.52 -15.23 19.50
CA LYS A 65 10.25 -15.48 18.77
C LYS A 65 10.26 -16.74 17.89
N ASN A 66 11.43 -17.16 17.37
CA ASN A 66 11.53 -18.31 16.47
C ASN A 66 11.44 -19.67 17.18
N SER A 67 11.64 -19.73 18.50
CA SER A 67 11.59 -21.00 19.24
C SER A 67 10.17 -21.50 19.50
N ILE A 68 9.21 -20.58 19.70
CA ILE A 68 7.82 -20.93 20.02
C ILE A 68 7.13 -21.46 18.76
N LEU A 69 7.31 -20.78 17.62
CA LEU A 69 6.74 -21.19 16.34
C LEU A 69 7.29 -22.54 15.86
N LYS A 70 8.60 -22.80 16.03
CA LYS A 70 9.17 -24.12 15.72
C LYS A 70 8.63 -25.24 16.63
N LYS A 71 8.41 -24.96 17.92
CA LYS A 71 7.83 -25.93 18.86
C LYS A 71 6.36 -26.24 18.56
N SER A 72 5.58 -25.27 18.08
CA SER A 72 4.17 -25.50 17.71
C SER A 72 4.05 -26.30 16.42
N ILE A 73 4.92 -26.04 15.43
CA ILE A 73 4.88 -26.76 14.14
C ILE A 73 5.26 -28.23 14.33
N ASN A 74 6.33 -28.53 15.07
CA ASN A 74 6.77 -29.91 15.25
C ASN A 74 5.75 -30.77 16.03
N LYS A 75 5.02 -30.19 16.99
CA LYS A 75 3.97 -30.90 17.73
C LYS A 75 2.79 -31.33 16.86
N SER A 76 2.45 -30.56 15.82
CA SER A 76 1.37 -30.92 14.90
C SER A 76 1.74 -32.07 13.95
N PHE A 77 3.04 -32.29 13.71
CA PHE A 77 3.51 -33.40 12.88
C PHE A 77 3.78 -34.68 13.70
N ASP A 78 4.18 -34.55 14.97
CA ASP A 78 4.35 -35.71 15.87
C ASP A 78 3.02 -36.38 16.26
N ASP A 79 1.90 -35.64 16.31
CA ASP A 79 0.55 -36.18 16.56
C ASP A 79 -0.07 -36.85 15.31
N MET A 80 0.69 -36.94 14.21
CA MET A 80 0.28 -37.58 12.96
C MET A 80 1.08 -38.88 12.74
N ALA A 81 1.16 -39.71 13.78
CA ALA A 81 1.72 -41.06 13.72
C ALA A 81 0.61 -42.10 13.50
N ASP A 82 0.70 -42.76 12.32
CA ASP A 82 -0.14 -43.76 11.64
C ASP A 82 -1.61 -43.40 11.30
#